data_AF-A0A0S3RNE3-F1
#
_entry.id   AF-A0A0S3RNE3-F1
#
_cell.length_a   1.000
_cell.length_b   1.000
_cell.length_c   1.000
_cell.angle_alpha   90.00
_cell.angle_beta   90.00
_cell.angle_gamma   90.00
#
_symmetry.space_group_name_H-M   'P 1'
#
loop_
_entity.id
_entity.type
_entity.pdbx_description
1 polymer ?
#
loop_
_entity_poly.entity_id
_entity_poly.type
_entity_poly.pdbx_seq_one_letter_code
_entity_poly.pdbx_strand_id
1 'polypeptide(L)' 'MEEIFEESIREGSVKTMERFVYVGMLCSHLVVAFRPTIVEALKMLEGDIDIPELPERPVPLGHASFQSSVLHGLQRSG' A
#
# COMPACT_ATOMS: atom_id res chain seq x y z
N MET A 1 -4.95 -25.64 11.75
CA MET A 1 -4.56 -24.34 11.17
C MET A 1 -5.70 -23.42 11.53
N GLU A 2 -5.51 -22.53 12.51
CA GLU A 2 -6.51 -21.49 12.77
C GLU A 2 -6.66 -20.66 11.49
N GLU A 3 -7.90 -20.41 11.08
CA GLU A 3 -8.15 -19.53 9.94
C GLU A 3 -7.64 -18.13 10.30
N ILE A 4 -6.79 -17.57 9.43
CA ILE A 4 -6.09 -16.29 9.63
C ILE A 4 -7.04 -15.09 9.48
N PHE A 5 -8.25 -15.32 8.96
CA PHE A 5 -9.19 -14.25 8.65
C PHE A 5 -10.24 -14.10 9.74
N GLU A 6 -10.38 -12.88 10.26
CA GLU A 6 -11.52 -12.55 11.10
C GLU A 6 -12.83 -12.68 10.31
N GLU A 7 -13.90 -13.11 10.99
CA GLU A 7 -15.26 -13.20 10.43
C GLU A 7 -15.70 -11.87 9.80
N SER A 8 -15.27 -10.75 10.41
CA SER A 8 -15.51 -9.38 9.95
C SER A 8 -14.96 -9.09 8.55
N ILE A 9 -13.89 -9.78 8.14
CA ILE A 9 -13.29 -9.68 6.80
C ILE A 9 -14.04 -10.59 5.82
N ARG A 10 -14.48 -11.78 6.27
CA ARG A 10 -15.25 -12.73 5.44
C ARG A 10 -16.61 -12.18 5.04
N GLU A 11 -17.26 -11.45 5.95
CA GLU A 11 -18.52 -10.74 5.71
C GLU A 11 -18.30 -9.24 5.41
N GLY A 12 -17.05 -8.83 5.22
CA GLY A 12 -16.63 -7.44 5.13
C GLY A 12 -17.19 -6.72 3.89
N SER A 13 -17.46 -5.43 4.04
CA SER A 13 -17.87 -4.58 2.92
C SER A 13 -16.80 -4.53 1.83
N VAL A 14 -17.20 -4.36 0.56
CA VAL A 14 -16.27 -4.21 -0.58
C VAL A 14 -15.23 -3.12 -0.32
N LYS A 15 -15.65 -2.01 0.29
CA LYS A 15 -14.77 -0.89 0.67
C LYS A 15 -13.71 -1.28 1.70
N THR A 16 -14.07 -2.16 2.64
CA THR A 16 -13.11 -2.71 3.61
C THR A 16 -12.08 -3.56 2.88
N MET A 17 -12.51 -4.52 2.04
CA MET A 17 -11.58 -5.37 1.28
C MET A 17 -10.64 -4.56 0.38
N GLU A 18 -11.16 -3.53 -0.29
CA GLU A 18 -10.38 -2.62 -1.13
C GLU A 18 -9.24 -1.98 -0.32
N ARG A 19 -9.53 -1.48 0.89
CA ARG A 19 -8.51 -0.91 1.78
C ARG A 19 -7.37 -1.89 2.07
N PHE A 20 -7.69 -3.14 2.43
CA PHE A 20 -6.68 -4.17 2.70
C PHE A 20 -5.82 -4.46 1.47
N VAL A 21 -6.44 -4.52 0.28
CA VAL A 21 -5.72 -4.75 -0.98
C VAL A 21 -4.77 -3.60 -1.28
N TYR A 22 -5.19 -2.34 -1.14
CA TYR A 22 -4.33 -1.18 -1.36
C TYR A 22 -3.13 -1.14 -0.40
N VAL A 23 -3.36 -1.37 0.91
CA VAL A 23 -2.27 -1.44 1.90
C VAL A 23 -1.32 -2.61 1.58
N GLY A 24 -1.86 -3.76 1.19
CA GLY A 24 -1.06 -4.92 0.75
C GLY A 24 -0.17 -4.62 -0.46
N MET A 25 -0.66 -3.85 -1.43
CA MET A 25 0.15 -3.40 -2.56
C MET A 25 1.31 -2.49 -2.12
N LEU A 26 1.06 -1.54 -1.21
CA LEU A 26 2.11 -0.66 -0.64
C LEU A 26 3.17 -1.46 0.13
N CYS A 27 2.75 -2.44 0.93
CA CYS A 27 3.65 -3.33 1.66
C CYS A 27 4.50 -4.23 0.74
N SER A 28 3.98 -4.56 -0.44
CA SER A 28 4.67 -5.42 -1.41
C SER A 28 5.51 -4.63 -2.42
N HIS A 29 5.69 -3.33 -2.19
CA HIS A 29 6.40 -2.45 -3.12
C HIS A 29 7.84 -2.94 -3.35
N LEU A 30 8.26 -2.93 -4.62
CA LEU A 30 9.54 -3.50 -5.06
C LEU A 30 10.78 -2.76 -4.52
N VAL A 31 10.65 -1.46 -4.26
CA VAL A 31 11.69 -0.63 -3.63
C VAL A 31 11.36 -0.49 -2.15
N VAL A 32 12.24 -1.02 -1.30
CA VAL A 32 12.04 -1.12 0.16
C VAL A 32 11.73 0.23 0.81
N ALA A 33 12.35 1.31 0.33
CA ALA A 33 12.18 2.65 0.89
C ALA A 33 10.76 3.23 0.71
N PHE A 34 9.93 2.67 -0.19
CA PHE A 34 8.54 3.10 -0.38
C PHE A 34 7.53 2.21 0.33
N ARG A 35 7.97 1.14 0.99
CA ARG A 35 7.07 0.34 1.81
C ARG A 35 6.75 1.12 3.09
N PRO A 36 5.49 1.12 3.54
CA PRO A 36 5.14 1.71 4.82
C PRO A 36 5.84 0.93 5.94
N THR A 37 6.12 1.62 7.04
CA THR A 37 6.40 0.96 8.31
C THR A 37 5.17 0.18 8.76
N ILE A 38 5.36 -0.82 9.63
CA ILE A 38 4.24 -1.57 10.18
C ILE A 38 3.24 -0.66 10.92
N VAL A 39 3.71 0.40 11.57
CA VAL A 39 2.86 1.38 12.27
C VAL A 39 1.99 2.16 11.29
N GLU A 40 2.55 2.61 10.17
CA GLU A 40 1.78 3.30 9.12
C GLU A 40 0.77 2.36 8.46
N ALA A 41 1.15 1.11 8.20
CA ALA A 41 0.25 0.11 7.64
C ALA A 41 -0.96 -0.13 8.54
N LEU A 42 -0.76 -0.27 9.86
CA LEU A 42 -1.84 -0.43 10.82
C LEU A 42 -2.77 0.78 10.84
N LYS A 43 -2.21 2.00 10.90
CA LYS A 43 -3.00 3.23 10.84
C LYS A 43 -3.83 3.35 9.56
N MET A 44 -3.29 2.93 8.42
CA MET A 44 -4.05 2.89 7.15
C MET A 44 -5.20 1.87 7.20
N LEU A 45 -4.98 0.68 7.80
CA LEU A 45 -6.00 -0.37 7.92
C LEU A 45 -7.15 0.05 8.86
N GLU A 46 -6.79 0.62 10.00
CA GLU A 46 -7.72 1.18 11.00
C GLU A 46 -8.47 2.39 10.43
N GLY A 47 -7.86 3.12 9.50
CA GLY A 47 -8.42 4.31 8.87
C GLY A 47 -8.07 5.61 9.58
N ASP A 48 -7.03 5.59 10.42
CA ASP A 48 -6.47 6.75 11.11
C ASP A 48 -5.72 7.69 10.17
N ILE A 49 -5.17 7.14 9.08
CA ILE A 49 -4.51 7.90 8.01
C ILE A 49 -5.00 7.43 6.66
N ASP A 50 -5.01 8.35 5.69
CA ASP A 50 -5.40 8.04 4.32
C ASP A 50 -4.35 7.17 3.61
N ILE A 51 -4.83 6.37 2.67
CA ILE A 51 -3.98 5.59 1.77
C ILE A 51 -3.57 6.50 0.61
N PRO A 52 -2.28 6.59 0.26
CA PRO A 52 -1.85 7.35 -0.91
C PRO A 52 -2.44 6.77 -2.19
N GLU A 53 -2.85 7.64 -3.12
CA GLU A 53 -3.39 7.23 -4.42
C GLU A 53 -2.34 6.42 -5.20
N LEU A 54 -2.75 5.25 -5.67
CA LEU A 54 -1.94 4.39 -6.52
C LEU A 54 -2.31 4.62 -7.99
N PRO A 55 -1.33 4.61 -8.91
CA PRO A 55 -1.63 4.62 -10.33
C PRO A 55 -2.35 3.32 -10.73
N GLU A 56 -3.21 3.39 -11.77
CA GLU A 56 -3.94 2.20 -12.26
C GLU A 56 -3.03 1.04 -12.67
N ARG A 57 -1.78 1.34 -13.07
CA ARG A 57 -0.82 0.34 -13.51
C ARG A 57 0.57 0.63 -12.94
N PRO A 58 1.34 -0.40 -12.57
CA PRO A 58 2.73 -0.23 -12.17
C PRO A 58 3.54 0.41 -13.30
N VAL A 59 4.40 1.37 -12.97
CA VAL A 59 5.33 1.96 -13.93
C VAL A 59 6.39 0.90 -14.29
N PRO A 60 6.62 0.60 -15.59
CA PRO A 60 7.65 -0.36 -15.96
C PRO A 60 9.02 0.06 -15.46
N LEU A 61 9.77 -0.88 -14.87
CA LEU A 61 11.06 -0.60 -14.22
C LEU A 61 12.10 0.04 -15.14
N GLY A 62 12.07 -0.30 -16.44
CA GLY A 62 12.97 0.25 -17.44
C GLY A 62 12.56 1.62 -18.00
N HIS A 63 11.41 2.16 -17.59
CA HIS A 63 10.92 3.43 -18.11
C HIS A 63 11.57 4.61 -17.37
N ALA A 64 11.95 5.67 -18.10
CA ALA A 64 12.56 6.87 -17.50
C ALA A 64 11.68 7.50 -16.40
N SER A 65 10.35 7.40 -16.54
CA SER A 65 9.40 7.84 -15.51
C SER A 65 9.57 7.12 -14.18
N PHE A 66 10.02 5.86 -14.16
CA PHE A 66 10.26 5.15 -12.91
C PHE A 66 11.35 5.83 -12.07
N GLN A 67 12.46 6.22 -12.71
CA GLN A 67 13.55 6.96 -12.05
C GLN A 67 13.05 8.30 -11.48
N SER A 68 12.21 9.01 -12.23
CA SER A 68 11.58 10.25 -11.77
C SER A 68 10.67 10.03 -10.55
N SER A 69 9.80 9.02 -10.60
CA SER A 69 8.90 8.67 -9.49
C SER A 69 9.67 8.27 -8.23
N VAL A 70 10.75 7.50 -8.37
CA VAL A 70 11.62 7.12 -7.26
C VAL A 70 12.29 8.35 -6.66
N LEU A 71 12.86 9.23 -7.49
CA LEU A 71 13.52 10.44 -7.03
C LEU A 71 12.53 11.38 -6.29
N HIS A 72 11.34 11.58 -6.86
CA HIS A 72 10.30 12.41 -6.26
C HIS A 72 9.77 11.81 -4.94
N GLY A 73 9.63 10.48 -4.88
CA GLY A 73 9.26 9.78 -3.64
C GLY A 73 10.29 9.98 -2.54
N LEU A 74 11.58 9.86 -2.86
CA LEU A 74 12.68 10.09 -1.92
C LEU A 74 12.77 11.54 -1.43
N GLN A 75 12.39 12.52 -2.26
CA GLN A 75 12.35 13.93 -1.87
C GLN A 75 11.25 14.24 -0.86
N ARG A 76 10.17 13.45 -0.82
CA ARG A 76 9.04 13.64 0.12
C ARG A 76 9.25 12.92 1.44
N SER A 77 10.20 11.99 1.53
CA SER A 77 10.54 11.23 2.73
C SER A 77 11.66 11.86 3.57
N GLY A 78 12.06 13.10 3.26
CA GLY A 78 13.06 13.88 3.99
C GLY A 78 12.44 14.97 4.85
#